data_AF-H8Z4S6-F1
#
_entry.id   AF-H8Z4S6-F1
#
_cell.length_a   1.000
_cell.length_b   1.000
_cell.length_c   1.000
_cell.angle_alpha   90.00
_cell.angle_beta   90.00
_cell.angle_gamma   90.00
#
_symmetry.space_group_name_H-M   'P 1'
#
loop_
_entity.id
_entity.type
_entity.pdbx_description
1 polymer ?
#
loop_
_entity_poly.entity_id
_entity_poly.type
_entity_poly.pdbx_seq_one_letter_code
_entity_poly.pdbx_strand_id
1 'polypeptide(L)'
;MKFSDLTSRLTDPTSPASPAASPIERVETLYRELVEHYGDGDQRELRAAAKLLLVALAQFRVHGGPDWMHLLDDYVALIKTDPAHFERLLQSNRSDPHDGILA
;
A
#
# COMPACT_ATOMS: atom_id res chain seq x y z
N MET A 1 -8.65 -16.31 9.97
CA MET A 1 -7.58 -15.40 10.38
C MET A 1 -8.22 -14.07 10.75
N LYS A 2 -7.95 -13.48 11.92
CA LYS A 2 -8.65 -12.27 12.38
C LYS A 2 -7.91 -11.02 11.87
N PHE A 3 -8.65 -9.95 11.59
CA PHE A 3 -8.11 -8.70 11.03
C PHE A 3 -7.03 -8.05 11.92
N SER A 4 -7.10 -8.30 13.23
CA SER A 4 -6.10 -7.92 14.22
C SER A 4 -4.73 -8.57 13.99
N ASP A 5 -4.67 -9.74 13.33
CA ASP A 5 -3.41 -10.42 13.03
C ASP A 5 -2.67 -9.72 11.87
N LEU A 6 -3.39 -9.08 10.95
CA LEU A 6 -2.83 -8.36 9.81
C LEU A 6 -2.14 -7.05 10.24
N THR A 7 -2.77 -6.31 11.16
CA THR A 7 -2.24 -5.06 11.71
C THR A 7 -1.03 -5.29 12.61
N SER A 8 -0.99 -6.42 13.31
CA SER A 8 0.17 -6.82 14.12
C SER A 8 1.37 -7.21 13.24
N ARG A 9 1.14 -7.86 12.09
CA ARG A 9 2.24 -8.19 11.15
C ARG A 9 2.80 -6.97 10.42
N LEU A 10 2.00 -5.91 10.24
CA LEU A 10 2.51 -4.63 9.75
C LEU A 10 3.40 -3.90 10.77
N THR A 11 3.31 -4.24 12.06
CA THR A 11 4.04 -3.60 13.16
C THR A 11 5.05 -4.52 13.86
N ASP A 12 5.15 -5.79 13.45
CA ASP A 12 6.10 -6.77 14.00
C ASP A 12 7.44 -6.71 13.24
N PRO A 13 8.55 -6.27 13.87
CA PRO A 13 9.87 -6.25 13.24
C PRO A 13 10.47 -7.66 13.03
N THR A 14 9.77 -8.72 13.43
CA THR A 14 10.28 -10.11 13.48
C THR A 14 9.53 -11.08 12.56
N SER A 15 8.67 -10.60 11.66
CA SER A 15 8.19 -11.43 10.55
C SER A 15 9.26 -11.47 9.45
N PRO A 16 9.61 -12.64 8.86
CA PRO A 16 10.60 -12.71 7.80
C PRO A 16 9.98 -12.22 6.48
N ALA A 17 9.49 -10.97 6.44
CA ALA A 17 9.57 -10.20 5.23
C ALA A 17 11.07 -10.12 4.91
N SER A 18 11.48 -10.53 3.72
CA SER A 18 12.88 -10.44 3.31
C SER A 18 13.42 -9.06 3.72
N PRO A 19 14.51 -8.98 4.50
CA PRO A 19 14.98 -7.72 5.09
C PRO A 19 15.40 -6.66 4.05
N ALA A 20 15.31 -6.98 2.75
CA ALA A 20 15.62 -6.13 1.62
C ALA A 20 14.40 -5.53 0.89
N ALA A 21 13.16 -5.90 1.22
CA ALA A 21 11.98 -5.36 0.52
C ALA A 21 11.63 -3.95 1.03
N SER A 22 11.55 -3.00 0.10
CA SER A 22 11.07 -1.64 0.32
C SER A 22 9.66 -1.62 0.93
N PRO A 23 9.26 -0.55 1.64
CA PRO A 23 7.93 -0.45 2.23
C PRO A 23 6.79 -0.70 1.22
N ILE A 24 6.92 -0.22 -0.02
CA ILE A 24 5.90 -0.42 -1.05
C ILE A 24 5.84 -1.88 -1.50
N GLU A 25 6.98 -2.57 -1.62
CA GLU A 25 7.01 -3.99 -2.00
C GLU A 25 6.36 -4.87 -0.93
N ARG A 26 6.42 -4.46 0.34
CA ARG A 26 5.68 -5.12 1.44
C ARG A 26 4.18 -4.93 1.28
N VAL A 27 3.71 -3.74 0.90
CA VAL A 27 2.29 -3.48 0.61
C VAL A 27 1.82 -4.27 -0.61
N GLU A 28 2.64 -4.35 -1.67
CA GLU A 28 2.34 -5.17 -2.85
C GLU A 28 2.31 -6.66 -2.54
N THR A 29 3.17 -7.13 -1.63
CA THR A 29 3.14 -8.51 -1.13
C THR A 29 1.84 -8.78 -0.38
N LEU A 30 1.44 -7.88 0.53
CA LEU A 30 0.16 -7.99 1.22
C LEU A 30 -1.03 -8.00 0.26
N TYR A 31 -0.99 -7.17 -0.79
CA TYR A 31 -2.01 -7.18 -1.82
C TYR A 31 -2.15 -8.57 -2.47
N ARG A 32 -1.02 -9.19 -2.86
CA ARG A 32 -1.03 -10.55 -3.42
C ARG A 32 -1.60 -11.58 -2.44
N GLU A 33 -1.20 -11.52 -1.17
CA GLU A 33 -1.75 -12.39 -0.12
C GLU A 33 -3.27 -12.22 0.04
N LEU A 34 -3.78 -10.99 -0.05
CA LEU A 34 -5.23 -10.73 -0.01
C LEU A 34 -5.95 -11.28 -1.24
N VAL A 35 -5.37 -11.16 -2.43
CA VAL A 35 -5.92 -11.74 -3.67
C VAL A 35 -6.01 -13.26 -3.54
N GLU A 36 -4.94 -13.90 -3.10
CA GLU A 36 -4.90 -15.35 -2.85
C GLU A 36 -5.93 -15.79 -1.81
N HIS A 37 -6.12 -15.01 -0.74
CA HIS A 37 -7.13 -15.28 0.29
C HIS A 37 -8.56 -15.33 -0.26
N TYR A 38 -8.86 -14.52 -1.28
CA TYR A 38 -10.17 -14.53 -1.93
C TYR A 38 -10.37 -15.69 -2.93
N GLY A 39 -9.34 -16.48 -3.22
CA GLY A 39 -9.40 -17.69 -4.05
C GLY A 39 -9.97 -17.43 -5.46
N ASP A 40 -10.95 -18.22 -5.87
CA ASP A 40 -11.65 -18.07 -7.16
C ASP A 40 -12.90 -17.17 -7.09
N GLY A 41 -13.08 -16.42 -6.00
CA GLY A 41 -14.21 -15.51 -5.88
C GLY A 41 -14.14 -14.41 -6.94
N ASP A 42 -15.29 -14.08 -7.54
CA ASP A 42 -15.40 -13.02 -8.56
C ASP A 42 -14.78 -11.69 -8.11
N GLN A 43 -14.11 -10.95 -9.00
CA GLN A 43 -13.51 -9.63 -8.68
C GLN A 43 -12.55 -9.62 -7.47
N ARG A 44 -11.85 -10.73 -7.17
CA ARG A 44 -10.93 -10.84 -6.03
C ARG A 44 -9.86 -9.72 -5.97
N GLU A 45 -9.32 -9.32 -7.11
CA GLU A 45 -8.33 -8.25 -7.22
C GLU A 45 -8.93 -6.92 -6.75
N LEU A 46 -10.15 -6.61 -7.22
CA LEU A 46 -10.86 -5.40 -6.81
C LEU A 46 -11.22 -5.44 -5.32
N ARG A 47 -11.63 -6.59 -4.78
CA ARG A 47 -11.92 -6.74 -3.34
C ARG A 47 -10.66 -6.54 -2.49
N ALA A 48 -9.53 -7.10 -2.89
CA ALA A 48 -8.25 -6.91 -2.22
C ALA A 48 -7.81 -5.45 -2.24
N ALA A 49 -7.86 -4.80 -3.42
CA ALA A 49 -7.52 -3.39 -3.58
C ALA A 49 -8.45 -2.50 -2.74
N ALA A 50 -9.76 -2.74 -2.78
CA ALA A 50 -10.73 -2.00 -1.97
C ALA A 50 -10.46 -2.15 -0.46
N LYS A 51 -10.03 -3.33 -0.01
CA LYS A 51 -9.70 -3.56 1.39
C LYS A 51 -8.49 -2.73 1.84
N LEU A 52 -7.45 -2.68 1.01
CA LEU A 52 -6.28 -1.84 1.28
C LEU A 52 -6.64 -0.35 1.25
N LEU A 53 -7.46 0.07 0.28
CA LEU A 53 -7.94 1.45 0.18
C LEU A 53 -8.73 1.87 1.43
N LEU A 54 -9.60 1.02 1.96
CA LEU A 54 -10.34 1.32 3.20
C LEU A 54 -9.42 1.56 4.39
N VAL A 55 -8.36 0.75 4.52
CA VAL A 55 -7.35 0.95 5.57
C VAL A 55 -6.60 2.25 5.36
N ALA A 56 -6.15 2.53 4.13
CA ALA A 56 -5.46 3.77 3.79
C ALA A 56 -6.32 5.00 4.10
N LEU A 57 -7.58 5.02 3.66
CA LEU A 57 -8.53 6.11 3.94
C LEU A 57 -8.75 6.33 5.43
N ALA A 58 -8.81 5.26 6.23
CA ALA A 58 -8.89 5.37 7.68
C ALA A 58 -7.65 6.08 8.26
N GLN A 59 -6.46 5.79 7.74
CA GLN A 59 -5.22 6.45 8.16
C GLN A 59 -5.14 7.91 7.69
N PHE A 60 -5.52 8.21 6.43
CA PHE A 60 -5.61 9.59 5.94
C PHE A 60 -6.53 10.44 6.81
N ARG A 61 -7.69 9.92 7.19
CA ARG A 61 -8.62 10.62 8.07
C ARG A 61 -8.03 10.90 9.45
N VAL A 62 -7.22 9.99 10.00
CA VAL A 62 -6.61 10.14 11.33
C VAL A 62 -5.40 11.08 11.30
N HIS A 63 -4.57 10.98 10.25
CA HIS A 63 -3.23 11.60 10.23
C HIS A 63 -3.09 12.78 9.26
N GLY A 64 -3.96 12.90 8.25
CA GLY A 64 -3.79 13.88 7.17
C GLY A 64 -4.21 15.31 7.50
N GLY A 65 -4.60 15.59 8.75
CA GLY A 65 -4.99 16.93 9.19
C GLY A 65 -6.29 17.42 8.53
N PRO A 66 -6.57 18.73 8.55
CA PRO A 66 -7.83 19.29 8.05
C PRO A 66 -8.07 19.09 6.55
N ASP A 67 -7.01 18.90 5.76
CA ASP A 67 -7.04 18.96 4.29
C ASP A 67 -6.73 17.60 3.62
N TRP A 68 -6.86 16.51 4.37
CA TRP A 68 -6.53 15.16 3.88
C TRP A 68 -7.36 14.75 2.64
N MET A 69 -8.57 15.31 2.49
CA MET A 69 -9.44 15.05 1.35
C MET A 69 -8.88 15.67 0.06
N HIS A 70 -8.30 16.86 0.12
CA HIS A 70 -7.70 17.49 -1.06
C HIS A 70 -6.51 16.69 -1.58
N LEU A 71 -5.67 16.19 -0.67
CA LEU A 71 -4.56 15.30 -1.02
C LEU A 71 -5.05 14.00 -1.68
N LEU A 72 -6.16 13.42 -1.22
CA LEU A 72 -6.76 12.26 -1.86
C LEU A 72 -7.27 12.60 -3.27
N ASP A 73 -7.97 13.73 -3.41
CA ASP A 73 -8.50 14.19 -4.69
C ASP A 73 -7.38 14.42 -5.71
N ASP A 74 -6.24 14.96 -5.29
CA ASP A 74 -5.06 15.15 -6.13
C ASP A 74 -4.50 13.84 -6.67
N TYR A 75 -4.41 12.79 -5.84
CA TYR A 75 -3.97 11.47 -6.30
C TYR A 75 -4.96 10.86 -7.30
N VAL A 76 -6.26 11.02 -7.06
CA VAL A 76 -7.30 10.53 -7.99
C VAL A 76 -7.29 11.31 -9.30
N ALA A 77 -7.07 12.63 -9.24
CA ALA A 77 -6.93 13.48 -10.41
C ALA A 77 -5.70 13.07 -11.23
N LEU A 78 -4.56 12.86 -10.58
CA LEU A 78 -3.32 12.41 -11.23
C LEU A 78 -3.52 11.14 -12.06
N ILE A 79 -4.19 10.12 -11.50
CA ILE A 79 -4.47 8.86 -12.22
C ILE A 79 -5.33 9.10 -13.46
N LYS A 80 -6.27 10.05 -13.40
CA LYS A 80 -7.17 10.37 -14.53
C LYS A 80 -6.48 11.21 -15.60
N THR A 81 -5.61 12.13 -15.20
CA THR A 81 -5.04 13.14 -16.10
C THR A 81 -3.66 12.78 -16.64
N ASP A 82 -2.82 12.10 -15.85
CA ASP A 82 -1.46 11.69 -16.23
C ASP A 82 -1.11 10.30 -15.64
N PRO A 83 -1.66 9.22 -16.23
CA PRO A 83 -1.35 7.85 -15.81
C PRO A 83 0.14 7.51 -15.90
N ALA A 84 0.86 8.10 -16.86
CA ALA A 84 2.29 7.83 -17.04
C ALA A 84 3.13 8.44 -15.92
N HIS A 85 2.73 9.60 -15.38
CA HIS A 85 3.35 10.15 -14.18
C HIS A 85 3.02 9.32 -12.94
N PHE A 86 1.78 8.84 -12.80
CA PHE A 86 1.41 7.95 -11.71
C PHE A 86 2.26 6.68 -11.69
N GLU A 87 2.47 6.02 -12.84
CA GLU A 87 3.35 4.84 -12.92
C GLU A 87 4.80 5.15 -12.55
N ARG A 88 5.32 6.31 -12.98
CA ARG A 88 6.67 6.75 -12.58
C ARG A 88 6.76 6.95 -11.06
N LEU A 89 5.75 7.56 -10.44
CA LEU A 89 5.69 7.75 -8.99
C LEU A 89 5.71 6.42 -8.24
N LEU A 90 4.91 5.43 -8.70
CA LEU A 90 4.93 4.09 -8.12
C LEU A 90 6.30 3.43 -8.26
N GLN A 91 6.92 3.55 -9.43
CA GLN A 91 8.24 2.96 -9.68
C GLN A 91 9.32 3.57 -8.81
N SER A 92 9.31 4.89 -8.61
CA SER A 92 10.26 5.57 -7.72
C SER A 92 10.15 5.06 -6.28
N ASN A 93 8.94 4.76 -5.79
CA ASN A 93 8.75 4.22 -4.44
C ASN A 93 9.25 2.77 -4.30
N ARG A 94 9.30 1.99 -5.40
CA ARG A 94 9.86 0.62 -5.41
C ARG A 94 11.39 0.64 -5.44
N SER A 95 11.95 1.61 -6.14
CA SER A 95 13.38 1.77 -6.36
C SER A 95 14.07 2.63 -5.30
N ASP A 96 13.42 2.88 -4.16
CA ASP A 96 14.06 3.45 -2.97
C ASP A 96 14.43 2.28 -2.03
N PRO A 97 15.50 1.52 -2.32
CA PRO A 97 16.17 0.84 -1.24
C PRO A 97 16.70 1.95 -0.33
N HIS A 98 16.82 1.68 0.96
CA HIS A 98 17.82 2.36 1.75
C HIS A 98 19.18 2.03 1.12
N ASP A 99 19.54 2.77 0.07
CA ASP A 99 20.81 2.69 -0.64
C ASP A 99 21.82 3.21 0.37
N GLY A 100 22.51 2.27 1.00
CA GLY A 100 23.34 2.55 2.15
C GLY A 100 24.45 3.52 1.79
N ILE A 101 24.37 4.75 2.29
CA ILE A 101 25.53 5.56 2.67
C ILE A 101 25.14 6.42 3.87
N LEU A 102 25.71 6.11 5.04
CA LEU A 102 26.65 6.94 5.82
C LEU A 102 27.17 5.99 6.94
N ALA A 103 28.39 5.48 6.83
CA ALA A 103 29.67 6.13 7.19
C ALA A 103 29.93 6.08 8.69
#